data_AF-A0A258NSM9-F1
#
_entry.id   AF-A0A258NSM9-F1
#
_cell.length_a   1.000
_cell.length_b   1.000
_cell.length_c   1.000
_cell.angle_alpha   90.00
_cell.angle_beta   90.00
_cell.angle_gamma   90.00
#
_symmetry.space_group_name_H-M   'P 1'
#
loop_
_entity.id
_entity.type
_entity.pdbx_description
1 polymer ?
#
loop_
_entity_poly.entity_id
_entity_poly.type
_entity_poly.pdbx_seq_one_letter_code
_entity_poly.pdbx_strand_id
1 'polypeptide(L)'
;MSKHPTATLLANIKREAKRRAKTTNASYNATLDVVAREFGFASWHAVTQGKNAAGPVPAAASERELPVDPVLRPMFDYTPNEDRPASELAQWWLKPFAVTRGDGSFDVRCLDGGAHDRSTWYGTASDLASAKEIAAAKLANWLEFLDQPIMTIDADSYSLTIGSLHPRLPRAVLATFESMDLLRAWLAEWEENIATHPERTAAALQLARQVVIERDAAAMR
;
A
#
# COMPACT_ATOMS: atom_id res chain seq x y z
N MET A 1 -7.59 -19.32 -10.00
CA MET A 1 -8.74 -19.49 -9.09
C MET A 1 -8.38 -18.90 -7.74
N SER A 2 -8.96 -17.73 -7.41
CA SER A 2 -8.91 -17.16 -6.06
C SER A 2 -9.57 -18.13 -5.08
N LYS A 3 -8.85 -18.54 -4.03
CA LYS A 3 -9.44 -19.29 -2.92
C LYS A 3 -9.47 -18.36 -1.73
N HIS A 4 -10.66 -17.90 -1.35
CA HIS A 4 -10.82 -17.17 -0.10
C HIS A 4 -10.30 -18.05 1.05
N PRO A 5 -9.40 -17.53 1.90
CA PRO A 5 -8.85 -18.32 2.98
C PRO A 5 -9.95 -18.58 3.99
N THR A 6 -9.96 -19.81 4.52
CA THR A 6 -10.92 -20.18 5.56
C THR A 6 -10.69 -19.35 6.82
N ALA A 7 -11.74 -19.14 7.61
CA ALA A 7 -11.63 -18.47 8.91
C ALA A 7 -10.56 -19.13 9.81
N THR A 8 -10.42 -20.46 9.71
CA THR A 8 -9.38 -21.24 10.39
C THR A 8 -7.97 -20.85 9.96
N LEU A 9 -7.75 -20.66 8.65
CA LEU A 9 -6.45 -20.25 8.12
C LEU A 9 -6.07 -18.83 8.58
N LEU A 10 -7.02 -17.89 8.53
CA LEU A 10 -6.83 -16.53 9.05
C LEU A 10 -6.48 -16.53 10.54
N ALA A 11 -7.19 -17.33 11.34
CA ALA A 11 -6.93 -17.47 12.78
C ALA A 11 -5.56 -18.07 13.06
N ASN A 12 -5.11 -19.05 12.27
CA ASN A 12 -3.81 -19.67 12.39
C ASN A 12 -2.68 -18.68 12.09
N ILE A 13 -2.78 -17.95 10.97
CA ILE A 13 -1.79 -16.91 10.60
C ILE A 13 -1.69 -15.84 11.69
N LYS A 14 -2.83 -15.32 12.17
CA LYS A 14 -2.86 -14.31 13.24
C LYS A 14 -2.26 -14.82 14.55
N ARG A 15 -2.56 -16.05 14.95
CA ARG A 15 -2.06 -16.67 16.19
C ARG A 15 -0.55 -16.87 16.11
N GLU A 16 -0.07 -17.39 14.99
CA GLU A 16 1.34 -17.64 14.77
C GLU A 16 2.15 -16.34 14.71
N ALA A 17 1.62 -15.33 14.04
CA ALA A 17 2.24 -14.01 14.02
C ALA A 17 2.32 -13.39 15.42
N LYS A 18 1.28 -13.55 16.24
CA LYS A 18 1.26 -13.06 17.62
C LYS A 18 2.29 -13.77 18.49
N ARG A 19 2.42 -15.10 18.31
CA ARG A 19 3.42 -15.93 19.01
C ARG A 19 4.84 -15.47 18.66
N ARG A 20 5.15 -15.33 17.38
CA ARG A 20 6.48 -14.96 16.90
C ARG A 20 6.86 -13.52 17.25
N ALA A 21 5.95 -12.56 17.09
CA ALA A 21 6.19 -11.17 17.48
C ALA A 21 6.61 -11.04 18.96
N LYS A 22 6.03 -11.88 19.84
CA LYS A 22 6.39 -11.95 21.26
C LYS A 22 7.80 -12.51 21.50
N THR A 23 8.26 -13.43 20.66
CA THR A 23 9.56 -14.10 20.81
C THR A 23 10.70 -13.32 20.15
N THR A 24 10.45 -12.64 19.04
CA THR A 24 11.49 -12.01 18.21
C THR A 24 11.61 -10.50 18.42
N ASN A 25 10.83 -9.91 19.33
CA ASN A 25 10.69 -8.46 19.50
C ASN A 25 10.34 -7.71 18.20
N ALA A 26 9.77 -8.41 17.21
CA ALA A 26 9.31 -7.85 15.95
C ALA A 26 7.87 -7.35 16.08
N SER A 27 7.48 -6.38 15.25
CA SER A 27 6.09 -5.91 15.24
C SER A 27 5.12 -7.02 14.78
N TYR A 28 3.92 -7.01 15.36
CA TYR A 28 2.87 -7.97 14.99
C TYR A 28 2.54 -7.94 13.50
N ASN A 29 2.45 -6.74 12.90
CA ASN A 29 2.11 -6.57 11.49
C ASN A 29 3.19 -7.09 10.55
N ALA A 30 4.47 -6.87 10.83
CA ALA A 30 5.52 -7.45 10.00
C ALA A 30 5.56 -8.97 10.11
N THR A 31 5.28 -9.48 11.31
CA THR A 31 5.21 -10.91 11.54
C THR A 31 4.00 -11.54 10.84
N LEU A 32 2.89 -10.81 10.71
CA LEU A 32 1.74 -11.23 9.90
C LEU A 32 2.13 -11.43 8.43
N ASP A 33 2.94 -10.55 7.85
CA ASP A 33 3.39 -10.70 6.46
C ASP A 33 4.37 -11.86 6.28
N VAL A 34 5.30 -12.06 7.21
CA VAL A 34 6.23 -13.20 7.18
C VAL A 34 5.44 -14.51 7.23
N VAL A 35 4.54 -14.64 8.20
CA VAL A 35 3.72 -15.84 8.35
C VAL A 35 2.79 -16.02 7.14
N ALA A 36 2.17 -14.97 6.62
CA ALA A 36 1.35 -15.06 5.40
C ALA A 36 2.12 -15.66 4.22
N ARG A 37 3.40 -15.28 4.03
CA ARG A 37 4.26 -15.84 2.99
C ARG A 37 4.58 -17.30 3.17
N GLU A 38 4.82 -17.74 4.40
CA GLU A 38 5.02 -19.18 4.70
C GLU A 38 3.78 -20.03 4.41
N PHE A 39 2.60 -19.42 4.50
CA PHE A 39 1.33 -20.04 4.10
C PHE A 39 1.01 -19.89 2.61
N GLY A 40 1.94 -19.39 1.79
CA GLY A 40 1.82 -19.29 0.33
C GLY A 40 1.12 -18.02 -0.18
N PHE A 41 0.96 -16.99 0.65
CA PHE A 41 0.35 -15.71 0.26
C PHE A 41 1.39 -14.63 0.01
N ALA A 42 1.06 -13.63 -0.82
CA ALA A 42 1.97 -12.51 -1.09
C ALA A 42 2.30 -11.65 0.15
N SER A 43 1.28 -11.46 0.98
CA SER A 43 1.25 -10.58 2.16
C SER A 43 0.03 -10.91 3.01
N TRP A 44 -0.04 -10.37 4.23
CA TRP A 44 -1.23 -10.47 5.07
C TRP A 44 -2.48 -9.90 4.38
N HIS A 45 -2.32 -8.83 3.59
CA HIS A 45 -3.41 -8.25 2.83
C HIS A 45 -3.93 -9.19 1.73
N ALA A 46 -3.02 -9.87 1.03
CA ALA A 46 -3.39 -10.88 0.03
C ALA A 46 -4.16 -12.06 0.64
N VAL A 47 -3.84 -12.44 1.89
CA VAL A 47 -4.65 -13.39 2.66
C VAL A 47 -6.08 -12.86 2.77
N THR A 48 -6.29 -11.63 3.25
CA THR A 48 -7.65 -11.10 3.42
C THR A 48 -8.46 -10.99 2.12
N GLN A 49 -7.80 -10.92 0.96
CA GLN A 49 -8.44 -10.85 -0.35
C GLN A 49 -8.54 -12.21 -1.10
N GLY A 50 -7.97 -13.30 -0.57
CA GLY A 50 -7.96 -14.61 -1.25
C GLY A 50 -7.04 -14.73 -2.47
N LYS A 51 -6.09 -13.82 -2.60
CA LYS A 51 -5.07 -13.84 -3.66
C LYS A 51 -3.92 -14.76 -3.23
N ASN A 52 -3.76 -15.90 -3.91
CA ASN A 52 -2.65 -16.83 -3.69
C ASN A 52 -1.39 -16.37 -4.43
N ALA A 53 -0.23 -16.55 -3.78
CA ALA A 53 1.11 -16.15 -4.19
C ALA A 53 1.25 -14.67 -4.59
N ALA A 54 2.36 -14.03 -4.19
CA ALA A 54 2.79 -12.87 -4.94
C ALA A 54 3.04 -13.38 -6.36
N GLY A 55 2.34 -12.84 -7.35
CA GLY A 55 2.91 -12.89 -8.70
C GLY A 55 4.36 -12.39 -8.62
N PRO A 56 5.28 -12.90 -9.45
CA PRO A 56 6.65 -12.40 -9.46
C PRO A 56 6.60 -10.87 -9.46
N VAL A 57 7.33 -10.24 -8.53
CA VAL A 57 7.48 -8.80 -8.50
C VAL A 57 7.85 -8.40 -9.93
N PRO A 58 7.08 -7.51 -10.58
CA PRO A 58 7.41 -7.10 -11.95
C PRO A 58 8.87 -6.67 -11.98
N ALA A 59 9.67 -7.21 -12.91
CA ALA A 59 11.13 -6.95 -12.94
C ALA A 59 11.44 -5.44 -12.91
N ALA A 60 10.60 -4.63 -13.55
CA ALA A 60 10.69 -3.16 -13.54
C ALA A 60 10.57 -2.51 -12.14
N ALA A 61 9.93 -3.18 -11.17
CA ALA A 61 9.79 -2.68 -9.80
C ALA A 61 11.00 -3.04 -8.91
N SER A 62 11.63 -4.21 -9.11
CA SER A 62 12.84 -4.63 -8.40
C SER A 62 14.13 -4.00 -8.96
N GLU A 63 14.08 -3.51 -10.20
CA GLU A 63 15.17 -2.75 -10.84
C GLU A 63 15.30 -1.31 -10.33
N ARG A 64 14.29 -0.79 -9.60
CA ARG A 64 14.38 0.55 -9.01
C ARG A 64 15.56 0.62 -8.03
N GLU A 65 16.30 1.72 -8.12
CA GLU A 65 17.37 2.01 -7.17
C GLU A 65 16.78 2.11 -5.76
N LEU A 66 17.42 1.42 -4.82
CA LEU A 66 17.05 1.45 -3.40
C LEU A 66 18.16 2.20 -2.66
N PRO A 67 17.97 3.48 -2.32
CA PRO A 67 18.96 4.23 -1.55
C PRO A 67 19.27 3.51 -0.24
N VAL A 68 20.56 3.31 0.04
CA VAL A 68 21.05 2.71 1.29
C VAL A 68 21.65 3.80 2.14
N ASP A 69 21.25 3.86 3.41
CA ASP A 69 21.66 4.87 4.39
C ASP A 69 21.58 6.30 3.83
N PRO A 70 20.42 6.71 3.25
CA PRO A 70 20.31 8.06 2.74
C PRO A 70 20.47 9.08 3.86
N VAL A 71 21.02 10.24 3.53
CA VAL A 71 21.08 11.38 4.45
C VAL A 71 19.66 11.94 4.63
N LEU A 72 19.01 11.53 5.71
CA LEU A 72 17.70 12.03 6.12
C LEU A 72 17.87 13.27 7.00
N ARG A 73 16.88 14.18 6.97
CA ARG A 73 16.91 15.33 7.87
C ARG A 73 16.78 14.89 9.34
N PRO A 74 17.22 15.74 10.29
CA PRO A 74 16.91 15.53 11.70
C PRO A 74 15.40 15.37 11.93
N MET A 75 15.04 14.45 12.83
CA MET A 75 13.65 14.16 13.19
C MET A 75 12.77 13.67 12.02
N PHE A 76 13.37 13.09 10.97
CA PHE A 76 12.64 12.57 9.81
C PHE A 76 11.49 11.62 10.20
N ASP A 77 11.74 10.65 11.08
CA ASP A 77 10.73 9.70 11.57
C ASP A 77 9.89 10.21 12.75
N TYR A 78 9.98 11.51 13.07
CA TYR A 78 9.21 12.15 14.14
C TYR A 78 8.40 13.34 13.65
N THR A 79 8.31 13.53 12.34
CA THR A 79 7.56 14.63 11.75
C THR A 79 6.31 14.11 11.05
N PRO A 80 5.12 14.61 11.41
CA PRO A 80 3.88 14.31 10.71
C PRO A 80 3.98 14.57 9.22
N ASN A 81 3.32 13.75 8.40
CA ASN A 81 3.44 13.81 6.94
C ASN A 81 2.91 15.14 6.37
N GLU A 82 1.92 15.71 7.03
CA GLU A 82 1.25 16.96 6.71
C GLU A 82 2.19 18.16 6.92
N ASP A 83 3.13 18.06 7.87
CA ASP A 83 4.08 19.10 8.25
C ASP A 83 5.40 19.05 7.46
N ARG A 84 5.62 17.99 6.65
CA ARG A 84 6.87 17.81 5.90
C ARG A 84 7.04 18.83 4.78
N PRO A 85 8.24 19.37 4.52
CA PRO A 85 8.46 20.21 3.34
C PRO A 85 8.03 19.52 2.04
N ALA A 86 7.46 20.27 1.09
CA ALA A 86 7.01 19.70 -0.19
C ALA A 86 8.16 19.03 -0.96
N SER A 87 9.39 19.56 -0.87
CA SER A 87 10.60 18.96 -1.43
C SER A 87 10.92 17.59 -0.81
N GLU A 88 10.70 17.42 0.49
CA GLU A 88 10.89 16.14 1.18
C GLU A 88 9.86 15.11 0.73
N LEU A 89 8.59 15.51 0.62
CA LEU A 89 7.54 14.63 0.09
C LEU A 89 7.86 14.23 -1.35
N ALA A 90 8.26 15.18 -2.20
CA ALA A 90 8.68 14.87 -3.57
C ALA A 90 9.88 13.91 -3.62
N GLN A 91 10.79 13.99 -2.65
CA GLN A 91 11.99 13.15 -2.60
C GLN A 91 11.73 11.75 -2.03
N TRP A 92 10.85 11.59 -1.04
CA TRP A 92 10.72 10.36 -0.26
C TRP A 92 9.34 9.70 -0.31
N TRP A 93 8.29 10.42 -0.71
CA TRP A 93 6.95 9.86 -0.71
C TRP A 93 6.80 8.73 -1.74
N LEU A 94 6.32 7.56 -1.30
CA LEU A 94 6.21 6.34 -2.10
C LEU A 94 7.55 5.87 -2.72
N LYS A 95 8.68 6.22 -2.08
CA LYS A 95 10.04 5.87 -2.51
C LYS A 95 10.74 5.13 -1.38
N PRO A 96 10.81 3.79 -1.46
CA PRO A 96 11.46 2.98 -0.43
C PRO A 96 12.96 3.29 -0.32
N PHE A 97 13.52 3.06 0.85
CA PHE A 97 14.95 3.14 1.15
C PHE A 97 15.34 2.06 2.16
N ALA A 98 16.64 1.81 2.29
CA ALA A 98 17.21 0.88 3.25
C ALA A 98 18.06 1.61 4.30
N VAL A 99 18.04 1.11 5.54
CA VAL A 99 18.90 1.54 6.64
C VAL A 99 19.71 0.34 7.12
N THR A 100 21.03 0.45 7.11
CA THR A 100 21.93 -0.60 7.58
C THR A 100 21.86 -0.73 9.11
N ARG A 101 21.74 -1.95 9.58
CA ARG A 101 21.74 -2.32 10.99
C ARG A 101 23.15 -2.65 11.48
N GLY A 102 23.35 -2.65 12.79
CA GLY A 102 24.65 -2.95 13.40
C GLY A 102 25.20 -4.35 13.09
N ASP A 103 24.35 -5.28 12.66
CA ASP A 103 24.72 -6.63 12.23
C ASP A 103 24.97 -6.76 10.70
N GLY A 104 24.91 -5.65 9.96
CA GLY A 104 25.07 -5.61 8.51
C GLY A 104 23.82 -5.96 7.69
N SER A 105 22.70 -6.29 8.35
CA SER A 105 21.41 -6.44 7.68
C SER A 105 20.76 -5.09 7.38
N PHE A 106 19.67 -5.07 6.61
CA PHE A 106 18.98 -3.86 6.18
C PHE A 106 17.55 -3.81 6.71
N ASP A 107 17.15 -2.67 7.27
CA ASP A 107 15.74 -2.31 7.40
C ASP A 107 15.24 -1.59 6.17
N VAL A 108 14.22 -2.17 5.53
CA VAL A 108 13.54 -1.56 4.38
C VAL A 108 12.39 -0.70 4.90
N ARG A 109 12.32 0.54 4.45
CA ARG A 109 11.34 1.53 4.90
C ARG A 109 10.79 2.33 3.72
N CYS A 110 9.61 2.92 3.89
CA CYS A 110 9.01 3.80 2.89
C CYS A 110 8.16 4.88 3.56
N LEU A 111 8.23 6.11 3.06
CA LEU A 111 7.32 7.17 3.49
C LEU A 111 6.06 7.12 2.62
N ASP A 112 5.00 6.46 3.07
CA ASP A 112 3.85 6.12 2.22
C ASP A 112 2.48 6.30 2.90
N GLY A 113 2.46 6.75 4.16
CA GLY A 113 1.25 6.95 4.95
C GLY A 113 0.74 5.69 5.66
N GLY A 114 1.42 4.54 5.54
CA GLY A 114 1.11 3.34 6.32
C GLY A 114 1.36 3.55 7.83
N ALA A 115 2.36 4.36 8.19
CA ALA A 115 2.52 4.95 9.50
C ALA A 115 2.25 6.47 9.41
N HIS A 116 1.52 6.98 10.40
CA HIS A 116 1.01 8.36 10.37
C HIS A 116 2.11 9.41 10.58
N ASP A 117 3.11 9.11 11.41
CA ASP A 117 4.13 10.05 11.91
C ASP A 117 5.57 9.73 11.49
N ARG A 118 5.78 8.63 10.75
CA ARG A 118 7.11 8.12 10.39
C ARG A 118 7.09 7.31 9.11
N SER A 119 8.27 6.93 8.63
CA SER A 119 8.38 5.92 7.58
C SER A 119 7.83 4.56 8.04
N THR A 120 7.03 3.95 7.18
CA THR A 120 6.51 2.59 7.34
C THR A 120 7.67 1.60 7.21
N TRP A 121 7.78 0.70 8.18
CA TRP A 121 8.75 -0.39 8.09
C TRP A 121 8.18 -1.53 7.24
N TYR A 122 8.91 -1.92 6.20
CA TYR A 122 8.52 -2.95 5.24
C TYR A 122 9.05 -4.34 5.61
N GLY A 123 10.19 -4.40 6.29
CA GLY A 123 10.82 -5.64 6.72
C GLY A 123 12.32 -5.52 6.87
N THR A 124 12.98 -6.63 7.20
CA THR A 124 14.44 -6.75 7.28
C THR A 124 14.95 -7.68 6.20
N ALA A 125 16.09 -7.38 5.60
CA ALA A 125 16.77 -8.19 4.61
C ALA A 125 18.24 -8.41 4.99
N SER A 126 18.77 -9.60 4.70
CA SER A 126 20.19 -9.95 4.92
C SER A 126 21.14 -9.33 3.91
N ASP A 127 20.62 -8.93 2.74
CA ASP A 127 21.37 -8.44 1.60
C ASP A 127 20.53 -7.45 0.78
N LEU A 128 21.21 -6.69 -0.08
CA LEU A 128 20.58 -5.64 -0.87
C LEU A 128 19.57 -6.17 -1.90
N ALA A 129 19.78 -7.37 -2.44
CA ALA A 129 18.85 -7.97 -3.41
C ALA A 129 17.51 -8.27 -2.74
N SER A 130 17.54 -8.95 -1.60
CA SER A 130 16.37 -9.22 -0.76
C SER A 130 15.70 -7.92 -0.29
N ALA A 131 16.48 -6.88 0.02
CA ALA A 131 15.95 -5.57 0.40
C ALA A 131 15.13 -4.92 -0.74
N LYS A 132 15.62 -5.00 -1.98
CA LYS A 132 14.89 -4.52 -3.18
C LYS A 132 13.61 -5.29 -3.42
N GLU A 133 13.63 -6.62 -3.24
CA GLU A 133 12.43 -7.44 -3.36
C GLU A 133 11.36 -7.05 -2.32
N ILE A 134 11.77 -6.89 -1.05
CA ILE A 134 10.88 -6.41 0.01
C ILE A 134 10.30 -5.04 -0.33
N ALA A 135 11.15 -4.09 -0.77
CA ALA A 135 10.76 -2.74 -1.15
C ALA A 135 9.68 -2.75 -2.24
N ALA A 136 9.96 -3.46 -3.33
CA ALA A 136 9.08 -3.54 -4.49
C ALA A 136 7.76 -4.25 -4.15
N ALA A 137 7.81 -5.40 -3.48
CA ALA A 137 6.61 -6.16 -3.14
C ALA A 137 5.70 -5.39 -2.19
N LYS A 138 6.26 -4.72 -1.17
CA LYS A 138 5.48 -3.96 -0.19
C LYS A 138 4.88 -2.70 -0.77
N LEU A 139 5.64 -1.96 -1.58
CA LEU A 139 5.11 -0.78 -2.26
C LEU A 139 4.01 -1.16 -3.25
N ALA A 140 4.20 -2.22 -4.05
CA ALA A 140 3.18 -2.68 -4.98
C ALA A 140 1.87 -3.04 -4.26
N ASN A 141 1.94 -3.78 -3.16
CA ASN A 141 0.76 -4.10 -2.34
C ASN A 141 0.10 -2.84 -1.76
N TRP A 142 0.88 -1.84 -1.36
CA TRP A 142 0.35 -0.58 -0.84
C TRP A 142 -0.37 0.22 -1.93
N LEU A 143 0.22 0.32 -3.12
CA LEU A 143 -0.41 0.99 -4.26
C LEU A 143 -1.70 0.29 -4.69
N GLU A 144 -1.68 -1.04 -4.76
CA GLU A 144 -2.88 -1.83 -5.05
C GLU A 144 -3.99 -1.59 -4.02
N PHE A 145 -3.63 -1.49 -2.73
CA PHE A 145 -4.58 -1.14 -1.68
C PHE A 145 -5.16 0.28 -1.87
N LEU A 146 -4.33 1.26 -2.25
CA LEU A 146 -4.79 2.62 -2.54
C LEU A 146 -5.68 2.69 -3.79
N ASP A 147 -5.53 1.77 -4.73
CA ASP A 147 -6.38 1.67 -5.93
C ASP A 147 -7.73 1.00 -5.66
N GLN A 148 -7.90 0.27 -4.54
CA GLN A 148 -9.17 -0.38 -4.22
C GLN A 148 -10.27 0.66 -3.93
N PRO A 149 -11.41 0.62 -4.66
CA PRO A 149 -12.55 1.47 -4.35
C PRO A 149 -13.17 1.12 -3.00
N ILE A 150 -13.45 2.15 -2.20
CA ILE A 150 -14.20 2.05 -0.95
C ILE A 150 -15.51 2.80 -1.13
N MET A 151 -16.62 2.09 -0.88
CA MET A 151 -17.94 2.70 -0.86
C MET A 151 -18.11 3.60 0.37
N THR A 152 -18.50 4.84 0.12
CA THR A 152 -18.95 5.82 1.11
C THR A 152 -20.44 6.05 0.87
N ILE A 153 -21.22 6.08 1.95
CA ILE A 153 -22.66 6.30 1.91
C ILE A 153 -22.91 7.69 2.49
N ASP A 154 -23.52 8.55 1.69
CA ASP A 154 -24.06 9.85 2.11
C ASP A 154 -25.59 9.76 2.22
N ALA A 155 -26.25 10.83 2.68
CA ALA A 155 -27.70 10.81 2.93
C ALA A 155 -28.53 10.43 1.69
N ASP A 156 -28.12 10.92 0.51
CA ASP A 156 -28.86 10.78 -0.75
C ASP A 156 -28.00 10.18 -1.90
N SER A 157 -26.80 9.70 -1.60
CA SER A 157 -25.89 9.20 -2.64
C SER A 157 -24.89 8.17 -2.15
N TYR A 158 -24.36 7.40 -3.10
CA TYR A 158 -23.30 6.42 -2.89
C TYR A 158 -22.09 6.80 -3.71
N SER A 159 -20.93 6.92 -3.08
CA SER A 159 -19.69 7.28 -3.76
C SER A 159 -18.66 6.17 -3.61
N LEU A 160 -17.96 5.86 -4.70
CA LEU A 160 -16.77 5.01 -4.67
C LEU A 160 -15.54 5.91 -4.62
N THR A 161 -14.70 5.74 -3.60
CA THR A 161 -13.49 6.54 -3.42
C THR A 161 -12.23 5.68 -3.38
N ILE A 162 -11.15 6.19 -3.93
CA ILE A 162 -9.83 5.55 -3.92
C ILE A 162 -8.84 6.36 -3.06
N GLY A 163 -7.79 5.69 -2.61
CA GLY A 163 -6.72 6.30 -1.82
C GLY A 163 -5.95 7.37 -2.59
N SER A 164 -5.50 8.38 -1.86
CA SER A 164 -4.60 9.42 -2.37
C SER A 164 -3.18 8.88 -2.49
N LEU A 165 -2.44 9.37 -3.50
CA LEU A 165 -1.00 9.12 -3.65
C LEU A 165 -0.15 10.22 -2.98
N HIS A 166 -0.77 11.17 -2.28
CA HIS A 166 -0.10 12.28 -1.61
C HIS A 166 -0.72 12.51 -0.22
N PRO A 167 0.08 12.74 0.84
CA PRO A 167 -0.43 12.74 2.22
C PRO A 167 -1.39 13.88 2.52
N ARG A 168 -1.29 14.99 1.78
CA ARG A 168 -2.11 16.18 1.99
C ARG A 168 -3.39 16.21 1.17
N LEU A 169 -3.52 15.31 0.20
CA LEU A 169 -4.67 15.30 -0.68
C LEU A 169 -5.72 14.33 -0.14
N PRO A 170 -7.01 14.70 -0.19
CA PRO A 170 -8.07 13.80 0.21
C PRO A 170 -8.18 12.61 -0.75
N ARG A 171 -8.99 11.62 -0.35
CA ARG A 171 -9.37 10.52 -1.23
C ARG A 171 -10.01 11.05 -2.52
N ALA A 172 -9.75 10.37 -3.62
CA ALA A 172 -10.35 10.73 -4.91
C ALA A 172 -11.69 10.04 -5.10
N VAL A 173 -12.68 10.77 -5.61
CA VAL A 173 -13.97 10.20 -6.00
C VAL A 173 -13.82 9.59 -7.38
N LEU A 174 -14.07 8.29 -7.47
CA LEU A 174 -14.00 7.52 -8.71
C LEU A 174 -15.35 7.59 -9.46
N ALA A 175 -16.45 7.47 -8.73
CA ALA A 175 -17.81 7.59 -9.24
C ALA A 175 -18.80 7.87 -8.11
N THR A 176 -19.95 8.47 -8.45
CA THR A 176 -21.07 8.72 -7.53
C THR A 176 -22.36 8.25 -8.17
N PHE A 177 -23.26 7.68 -7.37
CA PHE A 177 -24.50 7.06 -7.79
C PHE A 177 -25.65 7.50 -6.89
N GLU A 178 -26.84 7.68 -7.47
CA GLU A 178 -28.08 7.98 -6.74
C GLU A 178 -28.72 6.75 -6.10
N SER A 179 -28.28 5.54 -6.47
CA SER A 179 -28.85 4.29 -5.95
C SER A 179 -27.81 3.19 -5.82
N MET A 180 -28.08 2.24 -4.91
CA MET A 180 -27.27 1.04 -4.74
C MET A 180 -27.25 0.14 -5.99
N ASP A 181 -28.35 0.11 -6.76
CA ASP A 181 -28.44 -0.75 -7.95
C ASP A 181 -27.48 -0.27 -9.05
N LEU A 182 -27.42 1.05 -9.28
CA LEU A 182 -26.48 1.65 -10.22
C LEU A 182 -25.03 1.43 -9.78
N LEU A 183 -24.75 1.59 -8.49
CA LEU A 183 -23.43 1.32 -7.93
C LEU A 183 -23.02 -0.14 -8.15
N ARG A 184 -23.92 -1.09 -7.90
CA ARG A 184 -23.63 -2.54 -8.08
C ARG A 184 -23.39 -2.89 -9.53
N ALA A 185 -24.19 -2.36 -10.45
CA ALA A 185 -23.99 -2.55 -11.89
C ALA A 185 -22.61 -2.04 -12.32
N TRP A 186 -22.23 -0.85 -11.86
CA TRP A 186 -20.92 -0.28 -12.14
C TRP A 186 -19.78 -1.11 -11.53
N LEU A 187 -19.91 -1.60 -10.30
CA LEU A 187 -18.88 -2.45 -9.68
C LEU A 187 -18.66 -3.76 -10.43
N ALA A 188 -19.73 -4.37 -10.96
CA ALA A 188 -19.62 -5.58 -11.78
C ALA A 188 -18.83 -5.30 -13.07
N GLU A 189 -19.13 -4.20 -13.75
CA GLU A 189 -18.37 -3.77 -14.93
C GLU A 189 -16.91 -3.43 -14.58
N TRP A 190 -16.68 -2.78 -13.45
CA TRP A 190 -15.34 -2.46 -12.96
C TRP A 190 -14.50 -3.72 -12.72
N GLU A 191 -15.07 -4.74 -12.07
CA GLU A 191 -14.39 -6.02 -11.84
C GLU A 191 -14.04 -6.72 -13.17
N GLU A 192 -14.95 -6.68 -14.15
CA GLU A 192 -14.67 -7.19 -15.49
C GLU A 192 -13.56 -6.40 -16.19
N ASN A 193 -13.58 -5.06 -16.09
CA ASN A 193 -12.58 -4.17 -16.69
C ASN A 193 -11.20 -4.34 -16.07
N ILE A 194 -11.08 -4.62 -14.77
CA ILE A 194 -9.79 -4.97 -14.16
C ILE A 194 -9.16 -6.17 -14.88
N ALA A 195 -9.96 -7.17 -15.25
CA ALA A 195 -9.49 -8.39 -15.88
C ALA A 195 -9.26 -8.26 -17.39
N THR A 196 -10.09 -7.46 -18.08
CA THR A 196 -10.17 -7.43 -19.55
C THR A 196 -9.60 -6.16 -20.17
N HIS A 197 -9.60 -5.04 -19.45
CA HIS A 197 -9.19 -3.71 -19.91
C HIS A 197 -8.41 -2.94 -18.83
N PRO A 198 -7.29 -3.49 -18.32
CA PRO A 198 -6.53 -2.88 -17.22
C PRO A 198 -6.07 -1.45 -17.52
N GLU A 199 -5.85 -1.09 -18.78
CA GLU A 199 -5.50 0.26 -19.22
C GLU A 199 -6.63 1.27 -18.98
N ARG A 200 -7.90 0.87 -19.14
CA ARG A 200 -9.05 1.74 -18.88
C ARG A 200 -9.21 1.99 -17.38
N THR A 201 -9.07 0.93 -16.59
CA THR A 201 -9.07 0.99 -15.13
C THR A 201 -7.97 1.93 -14.64
N ALA A 202 -6.75 1.78 -15.14
CA ALA A 202 -5.62 2.65 -14.79
C ALA A 202 -5.88 4.12 -15.16
N ALA A 203 -6.44 4.39 -16.35
CA ALA A 203 -6.79 5.74 -16.78
C ALA A 203 -7.87 6.38 -15.89
N ALA A 204 -8.90 5.61 -15.49
CA ALA A 204 -9.94 6.08 -14.59
C ALA A 204 -9.39 6.44 -13.19
N LEU A 205 -8.53 5.59 -12.63
CA LEU A 205 -7.84 5.85 -11.36
C LEU A 205 -6.98 7.12 -11.43
N GLN A 206 -6.24 7.29 -12.53
CA GLN A 206 -5.42 8.48 -12.75
C GLN A 206 -6.27 9.74 -12.85
N LEU A 207 -7.34 9.71 -13.64
CA LEU A 207 -8.25 10.84 -13.82
C LEU A 207 -8.88 11.26 -12.49
N ALA A 208 -9.38 10.31 -11.71
CA ALA A 208 -9.98 10.60 -10.40
C ALA A 208 -9.00 11.33 -9.47
N ARG A 209 -7.73 10.90 -9.42
CA ARG A 209 -6.68 11.56 -8.63
C ARG A 209 -6.32 12.95 -9.16
N GLN A 210 -6.29 13.10 -10.48
CA GLN A 210 -5.98 14.39 -11.13
C GLN A 210 -7.02 15.47 -10.77
N VAL A 211 -8.31 15.12 -10.73
CA VAL A 211 -9.39 16.04 -10.32
C VAL A 211 -9.16 16.59 -8.90
N VAL A 212 -8.66 15.76 -7.97
CA VAL A 212 -8.35 16.20 -6.60
C VAL A 212 -7.19 17.19 -6.59
N ILE A 213 -6.12 16.89 -7.33
CA ILE A 213 -4.94 17.75 -7.46
C ILE A 213 -5.33 19.14 -8.01
N GLU A 214 -6.17 19.17 -9.05
CA GLU A 214 -6.60 20.42 -9.68
C GLU A 214 -7.50 21.26 -8.77
N ARG A 215 -8.41 20.61 -8.03
CA ARG A 215 -9.27 21.28 -7.05
C ARG A 215 -8.45 21.91 -5.91
N ASP A 216 -7.47 21.18 -5.39
CA ASP A 216 -6.58 21.67 -4.34
C ASP A 216 -5.75 22.87 -4.83
N ALA A 217 -5.16 22.76 -6.02
CA ALA A 217 -4.41 23.85 -6.64
C ALA A 217 -5.27 25.10 -6.91
N ALA A 218 -6.56 24.93 -7.21
CA ALA A 218 -7.50 26.04 -7.38
C ALA A 218 -7.87 26.71 -6.06
N ALA A 219 -7.99 25.94 -4.96
CA ALA A 219 -8.32 26.47 -3.63
C ALA A 219 -7.17 27.28 -2.99
N MET A 220 -5.93 27.09 -3.45
CA MET A 220 -4.74 27.82 -3.00
C MET A 220 -4.49 29.15 -3.73
N ARG A 221 -5.31 29.51 -4.73
CA ARG A 221 -5.21 30.77 -5.49
C ARG A 221 -6.20 31.79 -4.98
#